data_AF-A0A7W4Z653-F1
#
_entry.id   AF-A0A7W4Z653-F1
#
_cell.length_a   1.000
_cell.length_b   1.000
_cell.length_c   1.000
_cell.angle_alpha   90.00
_cell.angle_beta   90.00
_cell.angle_gamma   90.00
#
_symmetry.space_group_name_H-M   'P 1'
#
loop_
_entity.id
_entity.type
_entity.pdbx_description
1 polymer ?
#
loop_
_entity_poly.entity_id
_entity_poly.type
_entity_poly.pdbx_seq_one_letter_code
_entity_poly.pdbx_strand_id
1 'polypeptide(L)'
;MERLLTESKILQGEQYAITGAVASKQGVAEWQGLPIVGTIYDLPAIAKQHTPDVIIVGDVLDVGRDGHKSRERFNHFLLEAKLFHNVHIESVASVYERLTGKLPIEAYAPEDILRGPDYHDHHISDFIERLVSSVASGLALLLLFPFLLILGVLVRLDSDGPALFVQERVGLNGRRFKLFKFRTMRPSIAEHTEWARDNCERITALGGWLRRFRLDELPQFINVLRGDMNLVGPRPHPASNFELFALTSRNTPESGSEIPFYQLRCSVRPGITGWAQVRYRYANNLDEEIEKLRYDLYYIRHRSVYLNIRILFATIATIIKGHGVAGKPVATPSYKSNSNDNGFAAHSESGTNNTDSTSKAVS
;
A
#
# COMPACT_ATOMS: atom_id res chain seq x y z
N MET A 1 -6.11 -8.46 -11.92
CA MET A 1 -7.57 -8.35 -12.12
C MET A 1 -8.34 -9.48 -11.46
N GLU A 2 -8.06 -10.76 -11.75
CA GLU A 2 -8.69 -11.89 -11.02
C GLU A 2 -8.56 -11.72 -9.50
N ARG A 3 -7.37 -11.45 -8.95
CA ARG A 3 -7.19 -11.19 -7.51
C ARG A 3 -8.02 -10.04 -6.93
N LEU A 4 -8.34 -9.00 -7.71
CA LEU A 4 -9.14 -7.84 -7.28
C LEU A 4 -10.64 -8.15 -7.26
N LEU A 5 -11.04 -9.11 -8.07
CA LEU A 5 -12.40 -9.52 -8.30
C LEU A 5 -12.70 -10.87 -7.63
N THR A 6 -11.71 -11.68 -7.21
CA THR A 6 -11.86 -12.88 -6.36
C THR A 6 -12.05 -12.52 -4.89
N GLU A 7 -11.66 -11.31 -4.48
CA GLU A 7 -12.29 -10.68 -3.31
C GLU A 7 -13.78 -10.33 -3.59
N SER A 8 -14.43 -10.87 -4.65
CA SER A 8 -15.80 -10.66 -5.18
C SER A 8 -16.92 -10.55 -4.15
N LYS A 9 -16.74 -11.08 -2.93
CA LYS A 9 -17.64 -10.76 -1.80
C LYS A 9 -17.70 -9.26 -1.51
N ILE A 10 -16.73 -8.48 -1.96
CA ILE A 10 -16.66 -7.01 -1.89
C ILE A 10 -17.71 -6.37 -2.80
N LEU A 11 -17.88 -6.88 -4.03
CA LEU A 11 -18.90 -6.37 -4.96
C LEU A 11 -20.29 -6.92 -4.62
N GLN A 12 -20.37 -8.10 -4.00
CA GLN A 12 -21.62 -8.69 -3.50
C GLN A 12 -21.98 -8.23 -2.06
N GLY A 13 -21.44 -7.10 -1.60
CA GLY A 13 -21.72 -6.50 -0.28
C GLY A 13 -22.81 -5.43 -0.31
N GLU A 14 -23.21 -4.92 0.87
CA GLU A 14 -24.36 -4.02 1.13
C GLU A 14 -24.48 -2.74 0.26
N GLN A 15 -23.50 -2.42 -0.60
CA GLN A 15 -23.49 -1.21 -1.43
C GLN A 15 -23.88 -1.44 -2.90
N TYR A 16 -23.81 -2.65 -3.45
CA TYR A 16 -24.13 -2.93 -4.85
C TYR A 16 -24.99 -4.18 -5.01
N ALA A 17 -26.07 -4.07 -5.78
CA ALA A 17 -26.81 -5.21 -6.31
C ALA A 17 -26.35 -5.47 -7.75
N ILE A 18 -25.53 -6.50 -7.96
CA ILE A 18 -24.98 -6.81 -9.29
C ILE A 18 -26.07 -7.45 -10.14
N THR A 19 -26.47 -6.79 -11.22
CA THR A 19 -27.52 -7.26 -12.14
C THR A 19 -27.02 -8.28 -13.17
N GLY A 20 -25.73 -8.26 -13.50
CA GLY A 20 -25.09 -9.20 -14.41
C GLY A 20 -23.72 -8.73 -14.88
N ALA A 21 -22.95 -9.64 -15.47
CA ALA A 21 -21.65 -9.34 -16.08
C ALA A 21 -21.77 -9.21 -17.60
N VAL A 22 -20.94 -8.37 -18.23
CA VAL A 22 -20.88 -8.20 -19.69
C VAL A 22 -19.53 -8.68 -20.19
N ALA A 23 -19.52 -9.58 -21.18
CA ALA A 23 -18.29 -10.17 -21.71
C ALA A 23 -17.76 -9.42 -22.95
N SER A 24 -16.43 -9.46 -23.14
CA SER A 24 -15.79 -8.91 -24.35
C SER A 24 -15.92 -9.81 -25.58
N LYS A 25 -16.16 -11.12 -25.40
CA LYS A 25 -16.33 -12.12 -26.46
C LYS A 25 -17.55 -13.01 -26.18
N GLN A 26 -18.17 -13.52 -27.24
CA GLN A 26 -19.25 -14.52 -27.14
C GLN A 26 -18.69 -15.88 -26.66
N GLY A 27 -19.46 -16.61 -25.85
CA GLY A 27 -19.14 -17.99 -25.43
C GLY A 27 -18.77 -18.19 -23.95
N VAL A 28 -18.74 -17.12 -23.14
CA VAL A 28 -18.60 -17.23 -21.69
C VAL A 28 -20.01 -17.24 -21.08
N ALA A 29 -20.41 -18.31 -20.40
CA ALA A 29 -21.75 -18.47 -19.85
C ALA A 29 -21.91 -17.85 -18.45
N GLU A 30 -20.83 -17.86 -17.67
CA GLU A 30 -20.81 -17.37 -16.30
C GLU A 30 -19.44 -16.80 -15.98
N TRP A 31 -19.38 -15.75 -15.16
CA TRP A 31 -18.14 -15.15 -14.70
C TRP A 31 -18.19 -14.98 -13.18
N GLN A 32 -17.33 -15.72 -12.45
CA GLN A 32 -17.19 -15.62 -10.98
C GLN A 32 -18.54 -15.75 -10.21
N GLY A 33 -19.44 -16.62 -10.67
CA GLY A 33 -20.76 -16.82 -10.05
C GLY A 33 -21.84 -15.83 -10.53
N LEU A 34 -21.51 -14.95 -11.48
CA LEU A 34 -22.44 -13.96 -12.05
C LEU A 34 -22.89 -14.38 -13.45
N PRO A 35 -24.20 -14.27 -13.76
CA PRO A 35 -24.69 -14.54 -15.09
C PRO A 35 -24.17 -13.50 -16.07
N ILE A 36 -23.72 -13.95 -17.24
CA ILE A 36 -23.35 -13.04 -18.32
C ILE A 36 -24.62 -12.65 -19.07
N VAL A 37 -24.96 -11.37 -19.02
CA VAL A 37 -26.19 -10.81 -19.61
C VAL A 37 -26.04 -10.45 -21.08
N GLY A 38 -24.81 -10.45 -21.60
CA GLY A 38 -24.53 -10.28 -23.02
C GLY A 38 -23.09 -9.80 -23.28
N THR A 39 -22.86 -9.25 -24.47
CA THR A 39 -21.54 -8.76 -24.88
C THR A 39 -21.43 -7.24 -24.83
N ILE A 40 -20.22 -6.72 -24.95
CA ILE A 40 -19.98 -5.27 -25.10
C ILE A 40 -20.75 -4.63 -26.27
N TYR A 41 -21.15 -5.41 -27.27
CA TYR A 41 -21.94 -4.91 -28.40
C TYR A 41 -23.43 -4.75 -28.04
N ASP A 42 -23.89 -5.46 -27.02
CA ASP A 42 -25.28 -5.46 -26.54
C ASP A 42 -25.50 -4.44 -25.41
N LEU A 43 -24.45 -3.71 -25.01
CA LEU A 43 -24.47 -2.73 -23.90
C LEU A 43 -25.64 -1.75 -23.96
N PRO A 44 -25.99 -1.14 -25.10
CA PRO A 44 -27.15 -0.25 -25.17
C PRO A 44 -28.48 -0.95 -24.85
N ALA A 45 -28.65 -2.19 -25.29
CA ALA A 45 -29.86 -2.97 -25.01
C ALA A 45 -29.91 -3.39 -23.54
N ILE A 46 -28.79 -3.87 -23.00
CA ILE A 46 -28.64 -4.27 -21.59
C ILE A 46 -28.89 -3.09 -20.66
N ALA A 47 -28.29 -1.92 -20.95
CA ALA A 47 -28.48 -0.72 -20.14
C ALA A 47 -29.93 -0.22 -20.16
N LYS A 48 -30.64 -0.39 -21.27
CA LYS A 48 -32.07 -0.05 -21.36
C LYS A 48 -32.96 -1.05 -20.62
N GLN A 49 -32.59 -2.32 -20.59
CA GLN A 49 -33.34 -3.37 -19.92
C GLN A 49 -33.16 -3.36 -18.39
N HIS A 50 -31.92 -3.17 -17.93
CA HIS A 50 -31.57 -3.26 -16.51
C HIS A 50 -31.44 -1.91 -15.81
N THR A 51 -31.44 -0.80 -16.56
CA THR A 51 -31.37 0.58 -16.04
C THR A 51 -30.36 0.74 -14.89
N PRO A 52 -29.06 0.48 -15.13
CA PRO A 52 -28.06 0.48 -14.07
C PRO A 52 -27.78 1.89 -13.56
N ASP A 53 -27.67 2.07 -12.23
CA ASP A 53 -27.18 3.31 -11.62
C ASP A 53 -25.66 3.49 -11.80
N VAL A 54 -24.93 2.36 -11.82
CA VAL A 54 -23.46 2.32 -11.92
C VAL A 54 -23.04 1.24 -12.91
N ILE A 55 -22.12 1.59 -13.82
CA ILE A 55 -21.42 0.64 -14.69
C ILE A 55 -19.97 0.56 -14.23
N ILE A 56 -19.57 -0.64 -13.83
CA ILE A 56 -18.19 -0.93 -13.40
C ILE A 56 -17.43 -1.52 -14.57
N VAL A 57 -16.36 -0.83 -14.97
CA VAL A 57 -15.54 -1.19 -16.13
C VAL A 57 -14.25 -1.85 -15.64
N GLY A 58 -14.00 -3.07 -16.09
CA GLY A 58 -12.70 -3.73 -15.91
C GLY A 58 -11.68 -3.27 -16.95
N ASP A 59 -10.41 -3.27 -16.58
CA ASP A 59 -9.34 -2.95 -17.52
C ASP A 59 -8.92 -4.15 -18.39
N VAL A 60 -8.44 -3.82 -19.59
CA VAL A 60 -8.12 -4.71 -20.72
C VAL A 60 -9.35 -5.21 -21.49
N LEU A 61 -9.90 -4.30 -22.30
CA LEU A 61 -10.47 -4.69 -23.59
C LEU A 61 -9.29 -5.02 -24.54
N ASP A 62 -8.76 -6.25 -24.45
CA ASP A 62 -7.92 -6.84 -25.49
C ASP A 62 -8.82 -7.15 -26.68
N VAL A 63 -9.15 -6.09 -27.41
CA VAL A 63 -9.84 -6.20 -28.67
C VAL A 63 -8.73 -6.18 -29.71
N GLY A 64 -8.60 -7.26 -30.49
CA GLY A 64 -7.46 -7.49 -31.40
C GLY A 64 -7.30 -6.45 -32.53
N ARG A 65 -6.97 -6.89 -33.76
CA ARG A 65 -6.70 -5.95 -34.88
C ARG A 65 -7.87 -4.97 -35.21
N ASP A 66 -9.12 -5.32 -34.89
CA ASP A 66 -10.31 -4.44 -35.01
C ASP A 66 -10.64 -3.66 -33.73
N GLY A 67 -9.71 -3.66 -32.79
CA GLY A 67 -9.97 -3.25 -31.43
C GLY A 67 -10.07 -1.77 -31.17
N HIS A 68 -9.42 -0.97 -31.99
CA HIS A 68 -9.44 0.48 -31.86
C HIS A 68 -10.86 1.03 -32.06
N LYS A 69 -11.55 0.59 -33.13
CA LYS A 69 -12.93 1.01 -33.43
C LYS A 69 -13.93 0.52 -32.39
N SER A 70 -13.72 -0.69 -31.87
CA SER A 70 -14.59 -1.26 -30.83
C SER A 70 -14.39 -0.55 -29.48
N ARG A 71 -13.15 -0.18 -29.14
CA ARG A 71 -12.83 0.63 -27.96
C ARG A 71 -13.42 2.03 -28.04
N GLU A 72 -13.33 2.68 -29.20
CA GLU A 72 -13.94 4.00 -29.43
C GLU A 72 -15.46 3.96 -29.26
N ARG A 73 -16.14 2.97 -29.86
CA ARG A 73 -17.60 2.80 -29.71
C ARG A 73 -17.99 2.54 -28.25
N PHE A 74 -17.23 1.69 -27.56
CA PHE A 74 -17.45 1.42 -26.14
C PHE A 74 -17.28 2.68 -25.29
N ASN A 75 -16.20 3.44 -25.49
CA ASN A 75 -15.95 4.68 -24.77
C ASN A 75 -17.02 5.74 -25.06
N HIS A 76 -17.49 5.83 -26.32
CA HIS A 76 -18.58 6.73 -26.70
C HIS A 76 -19.88 6.37 -25.98
N PHE A 77 -20.22 5.08 -25.93
CA PHE A 77 -21.40 4.61 -25.19
C PHE A 77 -21.32 4.95 -23.70
N LEU A 78 -20.18 4.70 -23.04
CA LEU A 78 -20.00 5.04 -21.63
C LEU A 78 -20.12 6.55 -21.39
N LEU A 79 -19.62 7.36 -22.31
CA LEU A 79 -19.74 8.82 -22.24
C LEU A 79 -21.20 9.26 -22.38
N GLU A 80 -21.96 8.70 -23.32
CA GLU A 80 -23.39 8.98 -23.47
C GLU A 80 -24.19 8.53 -22.24
N ALA A 81 -23.92 7.34 -21.72
CA ALA A 81 -24.55 6.82 -20.49
C ALA A 81 -24.30 7.76 -19.30
N LYS A 82 -23.08 8.28 -19.17
CA LYS A 82 -22.71 9.24 -18.13
C LYS A 82 -23.42 10.59 -18.29
N LEU A 83 -23.41 11.15 -19.50
CA LEU A 83 -23.87 12.52 -19.76
C LEU A 83 -25.40 12.62 -19.85
N PHE A 84 -26.05 11.66 -20.49
CA PHE A 84 -27.47 11.75 -20.84
C PHE A 84 -28.36 10.82 -20.01
N HIS A 85 -27.80 9.78 -19.39
CA HIS A 85 -28.54 8.81 -18.59
C HIS A 85 -28.16 8.82 -17.11
N ASN A 86 -27.30 9.76 -16.68
CA ASN A 86 -26.83 9.94 -15.31
C ASN A 86 -26.21 8.67 -14.68
N VAL A 87 -25.70 7.76 -15.51
CA VAL A 87 -25.09 6.51 -15.06
C VAL A 87 -23.67 6.78 -14.60
N HIS A 88 -23.32 6.35 -13.39
CA HIS A 88 -21.96 6.52 -12.88
C HIS A 88 -21.05 5.46 -13.49
N ILE A 89 -20.00 5.91 -14.18
CA ILE A 89 -19.00 5.01 -14.78
C ILE A 89 -17.78 4.98 -13.89
N GLU A 90 -17.42 3.80 -13.41
CA GLU A 90 -16.28 3.61 -12.52
C GLU A 90 -15.39 2.46 -12.99
N SER A 91 -14.10 2.53 -12.71
CA SER A 91 -13.21 1.39 -12.94
C SER A 91 -13.27 0.41 -11.77
N VAL A 92 -13.01 -0.87 -12.04
CA VAL A 92 -12.84 -1.89 -10.99
C VAL A 92 -11.78 -1.46 -9.97
N ALA A 93 -10.69 -0.83 -10.41
CA ALA A 93 -9.65 -0.34 -9.53
C ALA A 93 -10.17 0.74 -8.56
N SER A 94 -10.95 1.71 -9.04
CA SER A 94 -11.55 2.75 -8.21
C SER A 94 -12.58 2.21 -7.21
N VAL A 95 -13.40 1.25 -7.63
CA VAL A 95 -14.36 0.57 -6.75
C VAL A 95 -13.62 -0.19 -5.65
N TYR A 96 -12.58 -0.94 -6.02
CA TYR A 96 -11.73 -1.66 -5.07
C TYR A 96 -11.08 -0.71 -4.07
N GLU A 97 -10.51 0.41 -4.53
CA GLU A 97 -9.91 1.44 -3.68
C GLU A 97 -10.89 1.99 -2.65
N ARG A 98 -12.10 2.35 -3.09
CA ARG A 98 -13.12 2.92 -2.21
C ARG A 98 -13.59 1.92 -1.15
N LEU A 99 -13.81 0.67 -1.53
CA LEU A 99 -14.36 -0.36 -0.64
C LEU A 99 -13.32 -0.87 0.36
N THR A 100 -12.08 -1.09 -0.09
CA THR A 100 -11.01 -1.66 0.76
C THR A 100 -10.21 -0.60 1.49
N GLY A 101 -10.08 0.59 0.89
CA GLY A 101 -9.10 1.59 1.27
C GLY A 101 -7.66 1.20 0.90
N LYS A 102 -7.47 0.38 -0.14
CA LYS A 102 -6.17 -0.13 -0.60
C LYS A 102 -5.96 0.21 -2.07
N LEU A 103 -4.72 0.49 -2.48
CA LEU A 103 -4.36 0.61 -3.88
C LEU A 103 -4.12 -0.80 -4.48
N PRO A 104 -4.80 -1.19 -5.55
CA PRO A 104 -4.56 -2.47 -6.23
C PRO A 104 -3.32 -2.40 -7.12
N ILE A 105 -2.15 -2.58 -6.53
CA ILE A 105 -0.84 -2.38 -7.20
C ILE A 105 -0.73 -3.11 -8.55
N GLU A 106 -1.30 -4.31 -8.67
CA GLU A 106 -1.21 -5.12 -9.88
C GLU A 106 -2.09 -4.63 -11.04
N ALA A 107 -3.03 -3.71 -10.79
CA ALA A 107 -3.87 -3.12 -11.81
C ALA A 107 -3.35 -1.79 -12.36
N TYR A 108 -2.29 -1.24 -11.78
CA TYR A 108 -1.74 0.05 -12.21
C TYR A 108 -0.50 -0.16 -13.08
N ALA A 109 -0.53 0.39 -14.30
CA ALA A 109 0.68 0.60 -15.06
C ALA A 109 1.42 1.84 -14.55
N PRO A 110 2.74 1.97 -14.79
CA PRO A 110 3.49 3.19 -14.47
C PRO A 110 2.84 4.44 -15.08
N GLU A 111 2.26 4.31 -16.28
CA GLU A 111 1.56 5.39 -16.97
C GLU A 111 0.34 5.91 -16.21
N ASP A 112 -0.39 5.04 -15.52
CA ASP A 112 -1.60 5.42 -14.76
C ASP A 112 -1.24 6.20 -13.49
N ILE A 113 -0.05 5.93 -12.94
CA ILE A 113 0.52 6.68 -11.82
C ILE A 113 1.04 8.03 -12.31
N LEU A 114 1.66 8.08 -13.49
CA LEU A 114 2.13 9.33 -14.11
C LEU A 114 0.98 10.25 -14.57
N ARG A 115 -0.13 9.68 -15.05
CA ARG A 115 -1.32 10.42 -15.52
C ARG A 115 -2.37 10.67 -14.44
N GLY A 116 -2.19 10.12 -13.24
CA GLY A 116 -3.06 10.37 -12.09
C GLY A 116 -3.01 11.83 -11.65
N PRO A 117 -4.00 12.31 -10.84
CA PRO A 117 -3.97 13.66 -10.29
C PRO A 117 -2.61 13.88 -9.62
N ASP A 118 -1.91 14.94 -10.03
CA ASP A 118 -0.48 15.11 -9.82
C ASP A 118 -0.06 14.79 -8.38
N TYR A 119 0.79 13.77 -8.24
CA TYR A 119 1.46 13.44 -6.97
C TYR A 119 2.31 14.62 -6.43
N HIS A 120 2.50 15.69 -7.22
CA HIS A 120 3.38 16.83 -6.94
C HIS A 120 2.66 18.16 -6.68
N ASP A 121 1.40 18.36 -7.08
CA ASP A 121 0.73 19.69 -6.98
C ASP A 121 -0.02 19.92 -5.67
N HIS A 122 0.61 19.52 -4.57
CA HIS A 122 0.06 19.69 -3.22
C HIS A 122 0.84 20.71 -2.39
N HIS A 123 1.64 21.61 -2.98
CA HIS A 123 2.49 22.52 -2.20
C HIS A 123 1.76 23.25 -1.06
N ILE A 124 0.53 23.70 -1.29
CA ILE A 124 -0.31 24.33 -0.25
C ILE A 124 -0.75 23.30 0.79
N SER A 125 -1.23 22.13 0.36
CA SER A 125 -1.62 21.05 1.27
C SER A 125 -0.43 20.54 2.10
N ASP A 126 0.74 20.39 1.50
CA ASP A 126 2.00 20.02 2.17
C ASP A 126 2.39 21.06 3.21
N PHE A 127 2.26 22.34 2.87
CA PHE A 127 2.53 23.45 3.78
C PHE A 127 1.54 23.44 4.96
N ILE A 128 0.25 23.25 4.70
CA ILE A 128 -0.79 23.15 5.74
C ILE A 128 -0.53 21.94 6.64
N GLU A 129 -0.31 20.76 6.06
CA GLU A 129 0.01 19.53 6.80
C GLU A 129 1.27 19.71 7.66
N ARG A 130 2.28 20.38 7.11
CA ARG A 130 3.53 20.70 7.82
C ARG A 130 3.28 21.64 8.99
N LEU A 131 2.53 22.71 8.78
CA LEU A 131 2.22 23.70 9.81
C LEU A 131 1.40 23.07 10.94
N VAL A 132 0.32 22.36 10.60
CA VAL A 132 -0.52 21.64 11.57
C VAL A 132 0.32 20.63 12.35
N SER A 133 1.13 19.82 11.66
CA SER A 133 1.97 18.82 12.31
C SER A 133 2.99 19.45 13.26
N SER A 134 3.60 20.57 12.87
CA SER A 134 4.61 21.27 13.68
C SER A 134 3.99 21.91 14.91
N VAL A 135 2.87 22.63 14.76
CA VAL A 135 2.16 23.29 15.88
C VAL A 135 1.66 22.24 16.87
N ALA A 136 0.98 21.20 16.38
CA ALA A 136 0.46 20.14 17.24
C ALA A 136 1.58 19.36 17.95
N SER A 137 2.70 19.08 17.29
CA SER A 137 3.86 18.42 17.93
C SER A 137 4.55 19.31 18.95
N GLY A 138 4.64 20.62 18.69
CA GLY A 138 5.19 21.59 19.63
C GLY A 138 4.35 21.70 20.90
N LEU A 139 3.03 21.81 20.74
CA LEU A 139 2.08 21.78 21.86
C LEU A 139 2.14 20.46 22.63
N ALA A 140 2.15 19.32 21.92
CA ALA A 140 2.25 18.02 22.55
C ALA A 140 3.55 17.87 23.36
N LEU A 141 4.70 18.29 22.80
CA LEU A 141 5.97 18.26 23.53
C LEU A 141 5.95 19.19 24.73
N LEU A 142 5.43 20.40 24.62
CA LEU A 142 5.34 21.34 25.73
C LEU A 142 4.50 20.78 26.89
N LEU A 143 3.32 20.23 26.59
CA LEU A 143 2.40 19.68 27.58
C LEU A 143 2.88 18.36 28.17
N LEU A 144 3.47 17.49 27.35
CA LEU A 144 3.91 16.16 27.77
C LEU A 144 5.36 16.13 28.25
N PHE A 145 6.12 17.24 28.18
CA PHE A 145 7.52 17.30 28.58
C PHE A 145 7.82 16.68 29.96
N PRO A 146 7.12 17.06 31.06
CA PRO A 146 7.39 16.46 32.37
C PRO A 146 7.11 14.95 32.38
N PHE A 147 6.08 14.50 31.66
CA PHE A 147 5.74 13.09 31.53
C PHE A 147 6.81 12.32 30.73
N LEU A 148 7.34 12.90 29.65
CA LEU A 148 8.43 12.30 28.88
C LEU A 148 9.72 12.15 29.69
N LEU A 149 10.02 13.10 30.60
CA LEU A 149 11.15 12.98 31.51
C LEU A 149 10.97 11.80 32.48
N ILE A 150 9.77 11.66 33.07
CA ILE A 150 9.46 10.53 33.96
C ILE A 150 9.61 9.20 33.21
N LEU A 151 9.03 9.08 32.01
CA LEU A 151 9.18 7.89 31.17
C LEU A 151 10.65 7.61 30.84
N GLY A 152 11.44 8.64 30.53
CA GLY A 152 12.86 8.51 30.26
C GLY A 152 13.65 7.94 31.43
N VAL A 153 13.34 8.39 32.66
CA VAL A 153 13.94 7.83 33.89
C VAL A 153 13.53 6.37 34.08
N LEU A 154 12.23 6.05 33.96
CA LEU A 154 11.74 4.69 34.12
C LEU A 154 12.38 3.72 33.11
N VAL A 155 12.53 4.13 31.85
CA VAL A 155 13.19 3.33 30.81
C VAL A 155 14.66 3.05 31.14
N ARG A 156 15.35 4.03 31.71
CA ARG A 156 16.76 3.89 32.11
C ARG A 156 16.92 2.98 33.34
N LEU A 157 15.92 2.92 34.21
CA LEU A 157 15.91 2.00 35.36
C LEU A 157 15.56 0.56 34.94
N ASP A 158 14.75 0.40 33.88
CA ASP A 158 14.30 -0.91 33.38
C ASP A 158 15.32 -1.59 32.44
N SER A 159 16.20 -0.83 31.78
CA SER A 159 17.21 -1.36 30.86
C SER A 159 18.48 -0.51 30.80
N ASP A 160 19.62 -1.17 30.63
CA ASP A 160 20.92 -0.50 30.52
C ASP A 160 21.03 0.37 29.26
N GLY A 161 21.65 1.53 29.43
CA GLY A 161 22.00 2.46 28.35
C GLY A 161 21.12 3.71 28.25
N PRO A 162 21.16 4.41 27.10
CA PRO A 162 20.36 5.61 26.87
C PRO A 162 18.86 5.30 26.81
N ALA A 163 18.05 6.16 27.43
CA ALA A 163 16.58 6.05 27.41
C ALA A 163 16.00 6.18 26.00
N LEU A 164 16.63 6.99 25.15
CA LEU A 164 16.28 7.12 23.74
C LEU A 164 17.05 6.09 22.91
N PHE A 165 16.30 5.37 22.10
CA PHE A 165 16.82 4.57 21.00
C PHE A 165 16.73 5.39 19.71
N VAL A 166 17.86 5.44 18.99
CA VAL A 166 18.00 6.21 17.75
C VAL A 166 18.30 5.25 16.61
N GLN A 167 17.52 5.31 15.53
CA GLN A 167 17.74 4.48 14.35
C GLN A 167 17.65 5.31 13.09
N GLU A 168 18.53 5.03 12.13
CA GLU A 168 18.47 5.65 10.82
C GLU A 168 17.29 5.09 10.03
N ARG A 169 16.50 6.00 9.47
CA ARG A 169 15.27 5.73 8.73
C ARG A 169 15.28 6.50 7.43
N VAL A 170 14.48 6.03 6.47
CA VAL A 170 14.27 6.71 5.19
C VAL A 170 12.99 7.54 5.24
N GLY A 171 13.07 8.79 4.80
CA GLY A 171 11.98 9.74 4.74
C GLY A 171 11.77 10.34 3.35
N LEU A 172 11.30 11.59 3.31
CA LEU A 172 10.92 12.27 2.07
C LEU A 172 12.06 12.27 1.04
N ASN A 173 11.74 11.86 -0.18
CA ASN A 173 12.64 11.73 -1.34
C ASN A 173 13.82 10.78 -1.07
N GLY A 174 13.60 9.75 -0.24
CA GLY A 174 14.63 8.76 0.09
C GLY A 174 15.71 9.28 1.05
N ARG A 175 15.58 10.50 1.59
CA ARG A 175 16.56 11.08 2.50
C ARG A 175 16.58 10.36 3.83
N ARG A 176 17.77 10.09 4.35
CA ARG A 176 17.95 9.43 5.64
C ARG A 176 17.84 10.42 6.78
N PHE A 177 17.23 10.01 7.88
CA PHE A 177 17.13 10.79 9.12
C PHE A 177 17.18 9.88 10.35
N LYS A 178 17.47 10.47 11.51
CA LYS A 178 17.54 9.75 12.79
C LYS A 178 16.19 9.80 13.49
N LEU A 179 15.50 8.66 13.57
CA LEU A 179 14.23 8.52 14.29
C LEU A 179 14.49 8.33 15.79
N PHE A 180 13.78 9.09 16.63
CA PHE A 180 13.83 8.97 18.09
C PHE A 180 12.64 8.16 18.62
N LYS A 181 12.90 7.19 19.49
CA LYS A 181 11.87 6.50 20.28
C LYS A 181 12.42 6.12 21.65
N PHE A 182 11.56 5.82 22.62
CA PHE A 182 12.04 5.24 23.86
C PHE A 182 12.55 3.81 23.62
N ARG A 183 13.60 3.44 24.34
CA ARG A 183 14.12 2.08 24.36
C ARG A 183 13.07 1.17 25.00
N THR A 184 12.69 0.12 24.27
CA THR A 184 11.70 -0.86 24.72
C THR A 184 12.18 -2.30 24.56
N MET A 185 13.42 -2.47 24.09
CA MET A 185 14.05 -3.77 23.86
C MET A 185 15.45 -3.79 24.47
N ARG A 186 15.85 -4.95 24.98
CA ARG A 186 17.22 -5.25 25.38
C ARG A 186 18.10 -5.49 24.15
N PRO A 187 19.42 -5.22 24.24
CA PRO A 187 20.38 -5.63 23.22
C PRO A 187 20.26 -7.14 22.97
N SER A 188 20.28 -7.55 21.70
CA SER A 188 20.34 -8.98 21.33
C SER A 188 21.79 -9.44 21.35
N ILE A 189 22.03 -10.68 21.77
CA ILE A 189 23.32 -11.38 21.60
C ILE A 189 23.36 -12.12 20.24
N ALA A 190 22.19 -12.44 19.66
CA ALA A 190 22.03 -13.11 18.37
C ALA A 190 21.76 -12.14 17.20
N GLU A 191 21.82 -12.66 15.97
CA GLU A 191 21.61 -11.91 14.72
C GLU A 191 20.36 -11.03 14.72
N HIS A 192 20.50 -9.83 14.17
CA HIS A 192 19.43 -8.84 14.11
C HIS A 192 18.47 -9.14 12.96
N THR A 193 17.20 -9.39 13.30
CA THR A 193 16.08 -9.50 12.36
C THR A 193 15.19 -8.25 12.44
N GLU A 194 14.70 -7.79 11.30
CA GLU A 194 13.82 -6.63 11.18
C GLU A 194 12.34 -6.99 11.43
N TRP A 195 12.01 -8.29 11.54
CA TRP A 195 10.63 -8.75 11.73
C TRP A 195 10.17 -8.62 13.19
N ALA A 196 8.91 -8.23 13.38
CA ALA A 196 8.38 -7.93 14.71
C ALA A 196 8.33 -9.17 15.61
N ARG A 197 7.90 -10.32 15.06
CA ARG A 197 7.73 -11.58 15.80
C ARG A 197 9.02 -12.09 16.43
N ASP A 198 10.13 -11.98 15.71
CA ASP A 198 11.40 -12.57 16.12
C ASP A 198 12.06 -11.78 17.27
N ASN A 199 11.56 -10.58 17.56
CA ASN A 199 12.12 -9.71 18.58
C ASN A 199 11.27 -9.65 19.87
N CYS A 200 10.25 -10.50 19.99
CA CYS A 200 9.32 -10.50 21.14
C CYS A 200 10.04 -10.73 22.48
N GLU A 201 11.01 -11.66 22.53
CA GLU A 201 11.75 -12.01 23.75
C GLU A 201 12.66 -10.88 24.25
N ARG A 202 12.98 -9.93 23.36
CA ARG A 202 13.84 -8.78 23.69
C ARG A 202 13.07 -7.67 24.39
N ILE A 203 11.73 -7.70 24.37
CA ILE A 203 10.90 -6.62 24.90
C ILE A 203 10.92 -6.65 26.43
N THR A 204 11.20 -5.51 27.06
CA THR A 204 11.16 -5.41 28.53
C THR A 204 9.73 -5.31 29.04
N ALA A 205 9.49 -5.54 30.34
CA ALA A 205 8.14 -5.45 30.91
C ALA A 205 7.55 -4.04 30.75
N LEU A 206 8.33 -3.01 31.10
CA LEU A 206 7.96 -1.62 30.86
C LEU A 206 7.86 -1.34 29.35
N GLY A 207 8.76 -1.88 28.54
CA GLY A 207 8.75 -1.72 27.09
C GLY A 207 7.48 -2.26 26.44
N GLY A 208 6.95 -3.39 26.94
CA GLY A 208 5.67 -3.94 26.51
C GLY A 208 4.50 -2.99 26.82
N TRP A 209 4.48 -2.41 28.02
CA TRP A 209 3.48 -1.41 28.41
C TRP A 209 3.57 -0.14 27.55
N LEU A 210 4.77 0.38 27.33
CA LEU A 210 5.00 1.55 26.47
C LEU A 210 4.49 1.31 25.05
N ARG A 211 4.81 0.15 24.46
CA ARG A 211 4.35 -0.22 23.10
C ARG A 211 2.85 -0.41 23.01
N ARG A 212 2.23 -0.98 24.04
CA ARG A 212 0.78 -1.20 24.09
C ARG A 212 0.00 0.10 23.90
N PHE A 213 0.51 1.19 24.49
CA PHE A 213 -0.08 2.52 24.40
C PHE A 213 0.66 3.46 23.44
N ARG A 214 1.62 2.93 22.65
CA ARG A 214 2.50 3.69 21.74
C ARG A 214 3.23 4.86 22.40
N LEU A 215 3.44 4.80 23.71
CA LEU A 215 4.15 5.83 24.47
C LEU A 215 5.64 5.87 24.11
N ASP A 216 6.17 4.75 23.57
CA ASP A 216 7.53 4.69 23.07
C ASP A 216 7.77 5.56 21.83
N GLU A 217 6.71 5.93 21.10
CA GLU A 217 6.78 6.74 19.89
C GLU A 217 6.67 8.25 20.16
N LEU A 218 6.35 8.68 21.39
CA LEU A 218 6.22 10.11 21.72
C LEU A 218 7.48 10.96 21.43
N PRO A 219 8.72 10.47 21.61
CA PRO A 219 9.91 11.22 21.20
C PRO A 219 9.95 11.59 19.72
N GLN A 220 9.17 10.93 18.85
CA GLN A 220 9.08 11.25 17.43
C GLN A 220 8.45 12.62 17.15
N PHE A 221 7.75 13.24 18.11
CA PHE A 221 7.32 14.63 17.98
C PHE A 221 8.51 15.58 17.76
N ILE A 222 9.71 15.22 18.25
CA ILE A 222 10.94 15.96 17.97
C ILE A 222 11.31 15.86 16.47
N ASN A 223 11.15 14.69 15.86
CA ASN A 223 11.36 14.51 14.41
C ASN A 223 10.36 15.30 13.58
N VAL A 224 9.11 15.39 14.06
CA VAL A 224 8.12 16.25 13.43
C VAL A 224 8.55 17.71 13.51
N LEU A 225 8.96 18.21 14.68
CA LEU A 225 9.46 19.60 14.77
C LEU A 225 10.67 19.86 13.86
N ARG A 226 11.61 18.91 13.75
CA ARG A 226 12.78 19.00 12.87
C ARG A 226 12.46 19.02 11.38
N GLY A 227 11.27 18.57 10.99
CA GLY A 227 10.84 18.52 9.59
C GLY A 227 11.12 17.21 8.87
N ASP A 228 11.62 16.20 9.60
CA ASP A 228 11.84 14.85 9.09
C ASP A 228 10.52 14.12 8.83
N MET A 229 9.50 14.40 9.65
CA MET A 229 8.22 13.70 9.69
C MET A 229 7.03 14.67 9.78
N ASN A 230 5.84 14.15 9.48
CA ASN A 230 4.54 14.73 9.82
C ASN A 230 3.82 13.89 10.88
N LEU A 231 2.67 14.35 11.39
CA LEU A 231 1.85 13.53 12.29
C LEU A 231 1.26 12.31 11.57
N VAL A 232 0.77 12.53 10.34
CA VAL A 232 0.14 11.49 9.50
C VAL A 232 0.98 11.29 8.25
N GLY A 233 1.21 10.02 7.90
CA GLY A 233 1.97 9.62 6.71
C GLY A 233 2.39 8.15 6.76
N PRO A 234 2.99 7.62 5.69
CA PRO A 234 3.56 6.28 5.69
C PRO A 234 4.60 6.12 6.79
N ARG A 235 4.65 4.96 7.44
CA ARG A 235 5.64 4.71 8.50
C ARG A 235 7.04 4.58 7.91
N PRO A 236 8.06 5.28 8.45
CA PRO A 236 9.39 5.25 7.86
C PRO A 236 10.11 3.92 8.12
N HIS A 237 10.75 3.37 7.09
CA HIS A 237 11.46 2.08 7.19
C HIS A 237 12.92 2.23 7.65
N PRO A 238 13.50 1.21 8.31
CA PRO A 238 14.92 1.13 8.61
C PRO A 238 15.76 1.36 7.35
N ALA A 239 16.83 2.15 7.45
CA ALA A 239 17.76 2.32 6.33
C ALA A 239 18.53 1.03 5.99
N SER A 240 18.59 0.07 6.93
CA SER A 240 19.12 -1.29 6.74
C SER A 240 18.38 -2.08 5.66
N ASN A 241 17.12 -1.73 5.35
CA ASN A 241 16.39 -2.27 4.21
C ASN A 241 16.91 -1.66 2.88
N PHE A 242 18.20 -1.34 2.80
CA PHE A 242 18.86 -0.65 1.70
C PHE A 242 18.65 -1.36 0.36
N GLU A 243 18.71 -2.69 0.37
CA GLU A 243 18.48 -3.53 -0.81
C GLU A 243 17.08 -3.32 -1.38
N LEU A 244 16.07 -3.21 -0.52
CA LEU A 244 14.71 -2.88 -0.93
C LEU A 244 14.63 -1.51 -1.61
N PHE A 245 15.32 -0.49 -1.09
CA PHE A 245 15.34 0.84 -1.73
C PHE A 245 16.08 0.84 -3.06
N ALA A 246 17.21 0.14 -3.14
CA ALA A 246 18.02 0.04 -4.36
C ALA A 246 17.27 -0.70 -5.46
N LEU A 247 16.69 -1.86 -5.17
CA LEU A 247 15.95 -2.69 -6.13
C LEU A 247 14.66 -1.99 -6.61
N THR A 248 13.96 -1.29 -5.73
CA THR A 248 12.67 -0.65 -6.06
C THR A 248 12.81 0.71 -6.73
N SER A 249 14.03 1.21 -6.93
CA SER A 249 14.33 2.43 -7.71
C SER A 249 13.76 2.43 -9.12
N ARG A 250 13.45 1.25 -9.64
CA ARG A 250 12.91 1.09 -10.98
C ARG A 250 11.39 1.14 -11.04
N ASN A 251 10.67 1.08 -9.90
CA ASN A 251 9.21 1.19 -9.79
C ASN A 251 8.40 0.45 -10.89
N THR A 252 8.90 -0.69 -11.41
CA THR A 252 8.23 -1.44 -12.49
C THR A 252 8.17 -2.95 -12.19
N PRO A 253 7.04 -3.62 -12.49
CA PRO A 253 6.95 -5.08 -12.39
C PRO A 253 8.00 -5.82 -13.25
N GLU A 254 8.36 -5.26 -14.41
CA GLU A 254 9.37 -5.81 -15.34
C GLU A 254 10.79 -5.83 -14.76
N SER A 255 11.05 -5.05 -13.70
CA SER A 255 12.34 -5.05 -13.03
C SER A 255 12.63 -6.36 -12.28
N GLY A 256 11.68 -7.30 -12.21
CA GLY A 256 11.79 -8.51 -11.39
C GLY A 256 11.82 -8.21 -9.88
N SER A 257 11.46 -6.99 -9.48
CA SER A 257 11.44 -6.59 -8.08
C SER A 257 10.29 -7.26 -7.34
N GLU A 258 10.56 -7.78 -6.15
CA GLU A 258 9.55 -8.41 -5.30
C GLU A 258 8.41 -7.46 -4.87
N ILE A 259 8.63 -6.13 -4.89
CA ILE A 259 7.64 -5.13 -4.50
C ILE A 259 7.63 -3.93 -5.48
N PRO A 260 6.75 -3.92 -6.49
CA PRO A 260 6.66 -2.79 -7.42
C PRO A 260 6.15 -1.52 -6.72
N PHE A 261 6.58 -0.36 -7.22
CA PHE A 261 6.22 0.99 -6.75
C PHE A 261 6.53 1.31 -5.28
N TYR A 262 7.36 0.51 -4.61
CA TYR A 262 7.64 0.67 -3.18
C TYR A 262 8.19 2.07 -2.83
N GLN A 263 8.97 2.69 -3.71
CA GLN A 263 9.57 4.00 -3.45
C GLN A 263 8.56 5.14 -3.42
N LEU A 264 7.37 4.97 -4.02
CA LEU A 264 6.34 6.00 -3.96
C LEU A 264 5.96 6.32 -2.52
N ARG A 265 6.16 5.40 -1.56
CA ARG A 265 5.99 5.68 -0.13
C ARG A 265 6.83 6.86 0.39
N CYS A 266 7.96 7.12 -0.25
CA CYS A 266 8.89 8.19 0.10
C CYS A 266 8.57 9.51 -0.63
N SER A 267 7.52 9.59 -1.45
CA SER A 267 7.12 10.84 -2.13
C SER A 267 6.50 11.87 -1.18
N VAL A 268 6.03 11.41 -0.01
CA VAL A 268 5.50 12.26 1.06
C VAL A 268 6.34 12.11 2.32
N ARG A 269 6.21 13.08 3.24
CA ARG A 269 6.86 12.95 4.55
C ARG A 269 6.27 11.75 5.31
N PRO A 270 7.13 10.94 5.95
CA PRO A 270 6.66 9.87 6.82
C PRO A 270 5.87 10.40 8.02
N GLY A 271 4.99 9.55 8.57
CA GLY A 271 4.12 9.86 9.69
C GLY A 271 4.50 9.15 10.98
N ILE A 272 4.13 9.75 12.14
CA ILE A 272 4.09 9.01 13.42
C ILE A 272 3.01 7.92 13.32
N THR A 273 1.83 8.30 12.82
CA THR A 273 0.75 7.39 12.45
C THR A 273 0.45 7.46 10.95
N GLY A 274 -0.32 6.50 10.45
CA GLY A 274 -0.61 6.37 9.03
C GLY A 274 -1.80 5.45 8.77
N TRP A 275 -2.33 5.52 7.55
CA TRP A 275 -3.48 4.71 7.15
C TRP A 275 -3.22 3.21 7.32
N ALA A 276 -2.05 2.74 6.87
CA ALA A 276 -1.65 1.35 7.03
C ALA A 276 -1.49 0.95 8.51
N GLN A 277 -1.02 1.85 9.39
CA GLN A 277 -0.88 1.56 10.83
C GLN A 277 -2.22 1.40 11.56
N VAL A 278 -3.27 2.05 11.04
CA VAL A 278 -4.63 1.99 11.61
C VAL A 278 -5.41 0.81 11.03
N ARG A 279 -5.24 0.52 9.74
CA ARG A 279 -6.01 -0.49 9.00
C ARG A 279 -5.37 -1.86 8.98
N TYR A 280 -4.06 -1.93 9.19
CA TYR A 280 -3.28 -3.14 9.06
C TYR A 280 -2.31 -3.32 10.23
N ARG A 281 -1.82 -4.55 10.38
CA ARG A 281 -0.92 -4.93 11.48
C ARG A 281 0.56 -4.80 11.07
N TYR A 282 1.47 -5.08 12.02
CA TYR A 282 2.89 -5.19 11.70
C TYR A 282 3.11 -6.34 10.73
N ALA A 283 3.91 -6.09 9.70
CA ALA A 283 4.33 -7.12 8.76
C ALA A 283 5.37 -8.04 9.39
N ASN A 284 5.24 -9.33 9.13
CA ASN A 284 6.15 -10.40 9.56
C ASN A 284 6.70 -11.22 8.39
N ASN A 285 6.33 -10.85 7.16
CA ASN A 285 6.82 -11.44 5.92
C ASN A 285 6.62 -10.44 4.77
N LEU A 286 7.14 -10.80 3.59
CA LEU A 286 7.07 -9.99 2.38
C LEU A 286 5.63 -9.69 1.94
N ASP A 287 4.74 -10.69 1.95
CA ASP A 287 3.33 -10.51 1.55
C ASP A 287 2.59 -9.51 2.45
N GLU A 288 2.83 -9.56 3.76
CA GLU A 288 2.26 -8.59 4.71
C GLU A 288 2.83 -7.18 4.50
N GLU A 289 4.07 -7.04 4.05
CA GLU A 289 4.65 -5.72 3.72
C GLU A 289 4.10 -5.18 2.39
N ILE A 290 3.86 -6.05 1.39
CA ILE A 290 3.16 -5.66 0.15
C ILE A 290 1.74 -5.21 0.48
N GLU A 291 1.03 -5.93 1.34
CA GLU A 291 -0.33 -5.57 1.75
C GLU A 291 -0.36 -4.21 2.49
N LYS A 292 0.63 -3.97 3.34
CA LYS A 292 0.81 -2.67 4.01
C LYS A 292 1.15 -1.54 3.03
N LEU A 293 1.99 -1.81 2.04
CA LEU A 293 2.30 -0.88 0.95
C LEU A 293 1.02 -0.44 0.23
N ARG A 294 0.09 -1.36 -0.06
CA ARG A 294 -1.19 -1.02 -0.71
C ARG A 294 -1.98 0.04 0.07
N TYR A 295 -1.98 -0.03 1.40
CA TYR A 295 -2.59 1.01 2.23
C TYR A 295 -1.80 2.32 2.21
N ASP A 296 -0.47 2.26 2.26
CA ASP A 296 0.34 3.48 2.19
C ASP A 296 0.17 4.20 0.84
N LEU A 297 0.12 3.47 -0.28
CA LEU A 297 -0.13 4.07 -1.60
C LEU A 297 -1.55 4.63 -1.74
N TYR A 298 -2.55 3.96 -1.15
CA TYR A 298 -3.91 4.51 -1.09
C TYR A 298 -3.94 5.85 -0.37
N TYR A 299 -3.24 5.96 0.76
CA TYR A 299 -3.13 7.21 1.51
C TYR A 299 -2.48 8.32 0.68
N ILE A 300 -1.39 8.01 -0.02
CA ILE A 300 -0.67 9.00 -0.84
C ILE A 300 -1.57 9.51 -1.97
N ARG A 301 -2.31 8.61 -2.63
CA ARG A 301 -3.23 8.96 -3.72
C ARG A 301 -4.46 9.76 -3.25
N HIS A 302 -5.01 9.45 -2.08
CA HIS A 302 -6.24 10.07 -1.54
C HIS A 302 -5.96 11.04 -0.39
N ARG A 303 -4.74 11.58 -0.35
CA ARG A 303 -4.30 12.43 0.75
C ARG A 303 -5.20 13.65 0.84
N SER A 304 -5.80 13.83 2.01
CA SER A 304 -6.74 14.92 2.26
C SER A 304 -6.79 15.22 3.75
N VAL A 305 -7.17 16.45 4.10
CA VAL A 305 -7.37 16.86 5.49
C VAL A 305 -8.38 15.94 6.20
N TYR A 306 -9.46 15.57 5.51
CA TYR A 306 -10.46 14.64 6.03
C TYR A 306 -9.87 13.26 6.35
N LEU A 307 -9.09 12.67 5.44
CA LEU A 307 -8.44 11.39 5.67
C LEU A 307 -7.44 11.47 6.84
N ASN A 308 -6.68 12.56 6.94
CA ASN A 308 -5.75 12.80 8.04
C ASN A 308 -6.46 12.84 9.40
N ILE A 309 -7.57 13.58 9.50
CA ILE A 309 -8.38 13.65 10.72
C ILE A 309 -8.93 12.26 11.07
N ARG A 310 -9.45 11.51 10.09
CA ARG A 310 -9.94 10.15 10.29
C ARG A 310 -8.86 9.22 10.84
N ILE A 311 -7.63 9.32 10.32
CA ILE A 311 -6.48 8.53 10.79
C ILE A 311 -6.13 8.89 12.24
N LEU A 312 -6.10 10.19 12.59
CA LEU A 312 -5.80 10.64 13.95
C LEU A 312 -6.82 10.09 14.96
N PHE A 313 -8.12 10.23 14.69
CA PHE A 313 -9.17 9.69 15.56
C PHE A 313 -9.09 8.17 15.70
N ALA A 314 -8.88 7.46 14.59
CA ALA A 314 -8.75 6.01 14.62
C ALA A 314 -7.48 5.55 15.37
N THR A 315 -6.40 6.35 15.31
CA THR A 315 -5.18 6.12 16.09
C THR A 315 -5.45 6.27 17.58
N ILE A 316 -6.13 7.33 18.00
CA ILE A 316 -6.53 7.55 19.41
C ILE A 316 -7.39 6.37 19.89
N ALA A 317 -8.40 5.96 19.11
CA ALA A 317 -9.23 4.82 19.45
C ALA A 317 -8.42 3.52 19.60
N THR A 318 -7.41 3.31 18.75
CA THR A 318 -6.52 2.13 18.82
C THR A 318 -5.66 2.15 20.08
N ILE A 319 -5.12 3.32 20.45
CA ILE A 319 -4.32 3.52 21.66
C ILE A 319 -5.16 3.29 22.92
N ILE A 320 -6.37 3.87 23.00
CA ILE A 320 -7.28 3.73 24.15
C ILE A 320 -7.71 2.28 24.36
N LYS A 321 -8.02 1.57 23.27
CA LYS A 321 -8.36 0.13 23.35
C LYS A 321 -7.18 -0.73 23.78
N GLY A 322 -5.97 -0.17 23.94
CA GLY A 322 -4.76 -0.90 24.33
C GLY A 322 -4.39 -2.00 23.33
N HIS A 323 -4.89 -1.90 22.10
CA HIS A 323 -4.49 -2.75 20.98
C HIS A 323 -3.24 -2.12 20.36
N GLY A 324 -2.15 -2.08 21.12
CA GLY A 324 -0.84 -2.16 20.49
C GLY A 324 -0.90 -3.38 19.58
N VAL A 325 -0.56 -3.20 18.30
CA VAL A 325 -0.83 -4.11 17.18
C VAL A 325 -0.28 -5.52 17.45
N ALA A 326 -1.04 -6.27 18.22
CA ALA A 326 -0.90 -7.67 18.59
C ALA A 326 -2.33 -8.24 18.62
N GLY A 327 -3.10 -7.94 17.57
CA GLY A 327 -4.39 -8.56 17.31
C GLY A 327 -4.16 -9.91 16.62
N LYS A 328 -4.87 -10.94 17.08
CA LYS A 328 -4.93 -12.26 16.45
C LYS A 328 -5.17 -12.13 14.93
N PRO A 329 -4.63 -13.06 14.12
CA PRO A 329 -4.80 -13.03 12.67
C PRO A 329 -6.26 -12.95 12.28
N VAL A 330 -6.61 -11.88 11.56
CA VAL A 330 -7.67 -12.00 10.57
C VAL A 330 -7.09 -12.94 9.52
N ALA A 331 -7.73 -14.08 9.31
CA ALA A 331 -7.30 -15.07 8.36
C ALA A 331 -7.27 -14.43 6.96
N THR A 332 -6.09 -14.06 6.48
CA THR A 332 -5.84 -13.97 5.05
C THR A 332 -5.77 -15.40 4.53
N PRO A 333 -6.56 -15.79 3.52
CA PRO A 333 -6.43 -17.10 2.92
C PRO A 333 -5.02 -17.23 2.35
N SER A 334 -4.25 -18.18 2.88
CA SER A 334 -3.00 -18.63 2.29
C SER A 334 -3.33 -19.23 0.93
N TYR A 335 -2.86 -18.60 -0.14
CA TYR A 335 -2.91 -19.19 -1.47
C TYR A 335 -1.53 -19.71 -1.83
N LYS A 336 -1.41 -21.05 -1.91
CA LYS A 336 -0.27 -21.71 -2.54
C LYS A 336 -0.27 -21.30 -4.01
N SER A 337 0.84 -20.76 -4.51
CA SER A 337 1.03 -20.67 -5.95
C SER A 337 1.02 -22.11 -6.50
N ASN A 338 -0.01 -22.44 -7.28
CA ASN A 338 0.04 -23.63 -8.11
C ASN A 338 1.02 -23.33 -9.25
N SER A 339 2.29 -23.65 -9.03
CA SER A 339 3.25 -23.86 -10.11
C SER A 339 2.86 -25.14 -10.85
N ASN A 340 1.90 -25.05 -11.76
CA ASN A 340 1.62 -26.05 -12.77
C ASN A 340 1.01 -25.34 -13.97
N ASP A 341 1.87 -24.67 -14.75
CA ASP A 341 1.66 -24.47 -16.17
C ASP A 341 2.93 -24.89 -16.90
N ASN A 342 3.00 -26.18 -17.19
CA ASN A 342 3.83 -26.72 -18.26
C ASN A 342 3.22 -26.26 -19.57
N GLY A 343 3.91 -25.40 -20.31
CA GLY A 343 3.37 -24.92 -21.58
C GLY A 343 4.27 -24.05 -22.44
N PHE A 344 5.60 -24.18 -22.36
CA PHE A 344 6.48 -23.72 -23.45
C PHE A 344 7.51 -24.80 -23.75
N ALA A 345 7.17 -25.63 -24.74
CA ALA A 345 8.08 -26.60 -25.33
C ALA A 345 9.21 -25.84 -26.04
N ALA A 346 10.40 -25.86 -25.44
CA ALA A 346 11.63 -25.52 -26.14
C ALA A 346 11.96 -26.67 -27.11
N HIS A 347 11.87 -26.39 -28.41
CA HIS A 347 12.42 -27.25 -29.44
C HIS A 347 13.93 -27.37 -29.24
N SER A 348 14.37 -28.57 -28.88
CA SER A 348 15.75 -29.02 -28.98
C SER A 348 16.05 -29.40 -30.43
N GLU A 349 16.94 -28.67 -31.09
CA GLU A 349 17.72 -29.24 -32.19
C GLU A 349 19.18 -29.39 -31.75
N SER A 350 19.58 -30.65 -31.72
CA SER A 350 20.94 -31.15 -31.58
C SER A 350 21.77 -30.82 -32.82
N GLY A 351 22.99 -30.33 -32.62
CA GLY A 351 23.97 -30.17 -33.70
C GLY A 351 25.39 -30.03 -33.15
N THR A 352 26.16 -31.09 -33.34
CA THR A 352 27.52 -31.37 -32.85
C THR A 352 28.63 -30.49 -33.45
N ASN A 353 29.69 -30.28 -32.66
CA ASN A 353 31.13 -30.15 -32.99
C ASN A 353 31.55 -29.22 -34.14
N ASN A 354 32.42 -28.23 -33.87
CA ASN A 354 33.88 -28.45 -33.97
C ASN A 354 34.70 -27.24 -33.48
N THR A 355 35.91 -27.58 -33.06
CA THR A 355 37.14 -26.80 -32.86
C THR A 355 37.30 -25.51 -33.69
N ASP A 356 37.76 -24.40 -33.10
CA ASP A 356 39.19 -24.04 -33.11
C ASP A 356 39.48 -22.68 -32.45
N SER A 357 40.57 -22.68 -31.68
CA SER A 357 41.65 -21.69 -31.52
C SER A 357 41.43 -20.15 -31.61
N THR A 358 42.21 -19.49 -30.75
CA THR A 358 42.85 -18.16 -30.88
C THR A 358 42.13 -16.86 -30.47
N SER A 359 42.58 -16.38 -29.30
CA SER A 359 43.26 -15.09 -29.09
C SER A 359 42.51 -13.86 -28.55
N LYS A 360 43.16 -13.28 -27.54
CA LYS A 360 43.42 -11.86 -27.30
C LYS A 360 42.27 -10.93 -26.86
N ALA A 361 42.39 -10.56 -25.58
CA ALA A 361 42.75 -9.21 -25.11
C ALA A 361 41.75 -8.03 -25.26
N VAL A 362 41.47 -7.44 -24.08
CA VAL A 362 41.46 -6.00 -23.76
C VAL A 362 40.44 -5.12 -24.47
N SER A 363 39.50 -4.56 -23.68
CA SER A 363 39.33 -3.11 -23.40
C SER A 363 38.13 -2.92 -22.49
#